data_AF-A0A380DS17-F1
#
_entry.id   AF-A0A380DS17-F1
#
_cell.length_a   1.000
_cell.length_b   1.000
_cell.length_c   1.000
_cell.angle_alpha   90.00
_cell.angle_beta   90.00
_cell.angle_gamma   90.00
#
_symmetry.space_group_name_H-M   'P 1'
#
loop_
_entity.id
_entity.type
_entity.pdbx_description
1 polymer ?
#
loop_
_entity_poly.entity_id
_entity_poly.type
_entity_poly.pdbx_seq_one_letter_code
_entity_poly.pdbx_strand_id
1 'polypeptide(L)' 'MNKQIQTEADELGFFGEYGGQYVPETLMPAIIEFEKSL' A
#
# COMPACT_ATOMS: atom_id res chain seq x y z
N MET A 1 -18.46 -7.55 -18.02
CA MET A 1 -17.05 -7.21 -17.74
C MET A 1 -16.60 -8.08 -16.59
N ASN A 2 -15.67 -9.02 -16.82
CA ASN A 2 -15.10 -9.83 -15.74
C ASN A 2 -14.09 -8.96 -15.00
N LYS A 3 -14.49 -8.37 -13.87
CA LYS A 3 -13.56 -7.60 -13.03
C LYS A 3 -12.70 -8.62 -12.30
N GLN A 4 -11.42 -8.71 -12.67
CA GLN A 4 -10.46 -9.55 -11.95
C GLN A 4 -10.34 -8.98 -10.53
N ILE A 5 -10.56 -9.83 -9.53
CA ILE A 5 -10.45 -9.43 -8.12
C ILE A 5 -8.96 -9.29 -7.81
N GLN A 6 -8.55 -8.11 -7.36
CA GLN A 6 -7.20 -7.88 -6.85
C GLN A 6 -7.13 -8.41 -5.42
N THR A 7 -6.32 -9.45 -5.20
CA THR A 7 -6.14 -10.09 -3.88
C THR A 7 -4.87 -9.65 -3.17
N GLU A 8 -4.01 -8.90 -3.85
CA GLU A 8 -2.75 -8.37 -3.33
C GLU A 8 -2.68 -6.87 -3.54
N ALA A 9 -2.07 -6.15 -2.59
CA ALA A 9 -1.83 -4.73 -2.75
C ALA A 9 -0.84 -4.48 -3.89
N ASP A 10 -0.99 -3.38 -4.61
CA ASP A 10 0.04 -2.91 -5.54
C ASP A 10 1.25 -2.31 -4.80
N GLU A 11 2.25 -1.85 -5.56
CA GLU A 11 3.48 -1.24 -5.01
C GLU A 11 3.23 0.01 -4.16
N LEU A 12 2.07 0.65 -4.32
CA LEU A 12 1.67 1.83 -3.57
C LEU A 12 0.75 1.48 -2.39
N GLY A 13 0.41 0.20 -2.21
CA GLY A 13 -0.47 -0.27 -1.13
C GLY A 13 -1.96 -0.23 -1.46
N PHE A 14 -2.37 -0.17 -2.73
CA PHE A 14 -3.77 -0.15 -3.14
C PHE A 14 -4.33 -1.54 -3.47
N PHE A 15 -5.59 -1.74 -3.07
CA PHE A 15 -6.52 -2.75 -3.55
C PHE A 15 -7.63 -2.06 -4.37
N GLY A 16 -7.46 -2.03 -5.68
CA GLY A 16 -8.32 -1.32 -6.61
C GLY A 16 -8.22 0.18 -6.37
N GLU A 17 -9.32 0.80 -5.95
CA GLU A 17 -9.40 2.23 -5.67
C GLU A 17 -9.16 2.57 -4.18
N TYR A 18 -8.93 1.57 -3.32
CA TYR A 18 -8.82 1.73 -1.88
C TYR A 18 -7.41 1.35 -1.39
N GLY A 19 -6.90 2.02 -0.36
CA GLY A 19 -5.56 1.75 0.20
C GLY A 19 -4.66 2.96 0.05
N GLY A 20 -3.37 2.73 -0.19
CA GLY A 20 -2.37 3.80 -0.29
C GLY A 20 -1.79 4.23 1.06
N GLN A 21 -0.81 5.12 1.01
CA GLN A 21 -0.10 5.63 2.19
C GLN A 21 -0.41 7.13 2.41
N TYR A 22 -1.60 7.42 2.94
CA TYR A 22 -2.04 8.79 3.23
C TYR A 22 -1.58 9.27 4.61
N VAL A 23 -0.26 9.41 4.76
CA VAL A 23 0.40 9.81 6.00
C VAL A 23 1.29 11.03 5.77
N PRO A 24 1.65 11.79 6.82
CA PRO A 24 2.70 12.79 6.71
C PRO A 24 4.03 12.20 6.23
N GLU A 25 4.76 12.95 5.41
CA GLU A 25 6.11 12.59 4.93
C GLU A 25 7.05 12.20 6.08
N THR A 26 6.90 12.85 7.23
CA THR A 26 7.71 12.57 8.43
C THR A 26 7.55 11.15 8.98
N LEU A 27 6.50 10.43 8.58
CA LEU A 27 6.25 9.03 8.97
C LEU A 27 6.71 8.02 7.92
N MET A 28 6.95 8.43 6.67
CA MET A 28 7.36 7.53 5.59
C MET A 28 8.62 6.73 5.92
N PRO A 29 9.68 7.30 6.54
CA PRO A 29 10.87 6.51 6.89
C PRO A 29 10.57 5.36 7.84
N ALA A 30 9.71 5.58 8.84
CA ALA A 30 9.35 4.56 9.83
C ALA A 30 8.50 3.44 9.22
N ILE A 31 7.61 3.77 8.27
CA ILE A 31 6.78 2.80 7.54
C ILE A 31 7.66 1.94 6.63
N ILE A 32 8.59 2.56 5.89
CA ILE A 32 9.52 1.84 5.02
C ILE A 32 10.42 0.89 5.82
N GLU A 33 10.91 1.33 6.98
CA GLU A 33 11.69 0.48 7.89
C GLU A 33 10.86 -0.71 8.37
N PHE A 34 9.62 -0.46 8.77
CA PHE A 34 8.71 -1.50 9.22
C PHE A 34 8.42 -2.54 8.13
N GLU A 35 8.09 -2.11 6.90
CA GLU A 35 7.82 -3.01 5.77
C GLU A 35 9.03 -3.90 5.42
N LYS A 36 10.25 -3.37 5.51
CA LYS A 36 11.49 -4.14 5.25
C LYS A 36 11.80 -5.18 6.33
N SER A 37 11.19 -5.07 7.51
CA SER A 37 11.40 -5.98 8.63
C SER A 37 10.47 -7.20 8.63
N LEU A 38 9.48 -7.21 7.72
CA LEU A 38 8.55 -8.31 7.47
C LEU A 38 9.08 -9.24 6.36
#